data_AF-A0A4U9XYH9-F1
#
_entry.id   AF-A0A4U9XYH9-F1
#
_cell.length_a   1.000
_cell.length_b   1.000
_cell.length_c   1.000
_cell.angle_alpha   90.00
_cell.angle_beta   90.00
_cell.angle_gamma   90.00
#
_symmetry.space_group_name_H-M   'P 1'
#
loop_
_entity.id
_entity.type
_entity.pdbx_description
1 polymer ?
#
loop_
_entity_poly.entity_id
_entity_poly.type
_entity_poly.pdbx_seq_one_letter_code
_entity_poly.pdbx_strand_id
1 'polypeptide(L)'
;MRPKRYPFSGAKKESEAKKISLMLKKVDESALKGSVWAEPLHLYGKTRVHVEIEGYGKKITTEFKTDDMDFSKKASFFKRALFKRAEMMSQFDFRETTTEEWNRIILELLDAIKLWD
;
A
#
# COMPACT_ATOMS: atom_id res chain seq x y z
N MET A 1 6.31 9.77 56.92
CA MET A 1 6.62 10.23 55.55
C MET A 1 6.37 9.07 54.59
N ARG A 2 5.39 9.15 53.66
CA ARG A 2 5.08 8.05 52.73
C ARG A 2 5.97 8.15 51.48
N PRO A 3 6.52 7.04 50.93
CA PRO A 3 7.31 7.11 49.70
C PRO A 3 6.43 7.53 48.52
N LYS A 4 6.86 8.53 47.76
CA LYS A 4 6.24 8.88 46.47
C LYS A 4 6.44 7.71 45.52
N ARG A 5 5.35 7.01 45.17
CA ARG A 5 5.35 6.05 44.05
C ARG A 5 5.51 6.85 42.76
N TYR A 6 6.69 6.77 42.14
CA TYR A 6 6.86 7.21 40.77
C TYR A 6 5.89 6.42 39.89
N PRO A 7 5.07 7.06 39.03
CA PRO A 7 4.33 6.33 38.03
C PRO A 7 5.37 5.81 37.04
N PHE A 8 5.66 4.51 37.10
CA PHE A 8 6.36 3.84 36.01
C PHE A 8 5.56 4.15 34.74
N SER A 9 6.19 4.88 33.82
CA SER A 9 5.65 5.22 32.52
C SER A 9 5.33 3.93 31.79
N GLY A 10 4.04 3.61 31.73
CA GLY A 10 3.49 2.45 31.02
C GLY A 10 3.56 2.61 29.50
N ALA A 11 4.70 3.03 28.95
CA ALA A 11 5.00 2.78 27.55
C ALA A 11 5.14 1.25 27.44
N LYS A 12 4.09 0.57 26.97
CA LYS A 12 4.16 -0.83 26.57
C LYS A 12 5.28 -0.92 25.53
N LYS A 13 6.49 -1.27 25.96
CA LYS A 13 7.56 -1.71 25.06
C LYS A 13 6.96 -2.88 24.28
N GLU A 14 6.70 -2.65 23.00
CA GLU A 14 6.37 -3.73 22.09
C GLU A 14 7.49 -4.76 22.21
N SER A 15 7.14 -6.01 22.57
CA SER A 15 8.18 -7.01 22.82
C SER A 15 8.95 -7.25 21.53
N GLU A 16 10.27 -7.34 21.60
CA GLU A 16 11.11 -7.61 20.44
C GLU A 16 10.67 -8.88 19.70
N ALA A 17 10.11 -9.85 20.43
CA ALA A 17 9.47 -11.05 19.88
C ALA A 17 8.29 -10.74 18.94
N LYS A 18 7.44 -9.74 19.26
CA LYS A 18 6.35 -9.31 18.37
C LYS A 18 6.88 -8.64 17.12
N LYS A 19 7.95 -7.84 17.23
CA LYS A 19 8.59 -7.20 16.08
C LYS A 19 9.20 -8.22 15.13
N ILE A 20 9.94 -9.19 15.66
CA ILE A 20 10.52 -10.29 14.87
C ILE A 20 9.42 -11.16 14.24
N SER A 21 8.35 -11.45 14.98
CA SER A 21 7.17 -12.13 14.44
C SER A 21 6.54 -11.39 13.27
N LEU A 22 6.44 -10.06 13.31
CA LEU A 22 5.85 -9.25 12.23
C LEU A 22 6.76 -9.19 11.00
N MET A 23 8.08 -9.15 11.20
CA MET A 23 9.06 -9.23 10.10
C MET A 23 8.98 -10.55 9.33
N LEU A 24 8.67 -11.64 10.03
CA LEU A 24 8.55 -12.98 9.41
C LEU A 24 7.16 -13.25 8.82
N LYS A 25 6.12 -12.54 9.30
CA LYS A 25 4.75 -12.75 8.85
C LYS A 25 4.54 -12.11 7.49
N LYS A 26 4.16 -12.91 6.51
CA LYS A 26 3.79 -12.42 5.17
C LYS A 26 2.46 -11.66 5.20
N VAL A 27 2.34 -10.74 4.26
CA VAL A 27 1.08 -10.12 3.91
C VAL A 27 0.18 -11.20 3.30
N ASP A 28 -1.07 -11.22 3.73
CA ASP A 28 -2.13 -12.08 3.21
C ASP A 28 -3.01 -11.21 2.31
N GLU A 29 -3.14 -11.59 1.03
CA GLU A 29 -3.97 -10.87 0.06
C GLU A 29 -5.42 -10.72 0.54
N SER A 30 -5.95 -11.72 1.26
CA SER A 30 -7.33 -11.69 1.76
C SER A 30 -7.56 -10.66 2.87
N ALA A 31 -6.48 -10.24 3.55
CA ALA A 31 -6.52 -9.19 4.57
C ALA A 31 -6.36 -7.78 3.98
N LEU A 32 -6.06 -7.66 2.67
CA LEU A 32 -5.93 -6.38 1.99
C LEU A 32 -7.29 -5.93 1.45
N LYS A 33 -7.59 -4.65 1.66
CA LYS A 33 -8.67 -3.94 0.99
C LYS A 33 -8.06 -2.96 0.01
N GLY A 34 -8.72 -2.75 -1.12
CA GLY A 34 -8.21 -1.82 -2.10
C GLY A 34 -9.11 -1.66 -3.30
N SER A 35 -8.99 -0.49 -3.90
CA SER A 35 -9.82 -0.02 -5.00
C SER A 35 -8.89 0.67 -5.98
N VAL A 36 -9.10 0.37 -7.25
CA VAL A 36 -8.40 0.99 -8.35
C VAL A 36 -9.46 1.39 -9.35
N TRP A 37 -9.52 2.68 -9.66
CA TRP A 37 -10.40 3.20 -10.68
C TRP A 37 -9.68 4.29 -11.45
N ALA A 38 -10.23 4.59 -12.62
CA ALA A 38 -9.65 5.59 -13.48
C ALA A 38 -10.74 6.51 -14.02
N GLU A 39 -10.40 7.79 -14.13
CA GLU A 39 -11.27 8.83 -14.67
C GLU A 39 -10.62 9.40 -15.94
N PRO A 40 -11.30 9.32 -17.10
CA PRO A 40 -10.81 9.93 -18.33
C PRO A 40 -10.86 11.46 -18.20
N LEU A 41 -9.72 12.10 -18.45
CA LEU A 41 -9.58 13.55 -18.54
C LEU A 41 -9.61 13.95 -20.02
N HIS A 42 -10.81 13.98 -20.59
CA HIS A 42 -11.07 14.24 -22.01
C HIS A 42 -10.39 15.52 -22.55
N LEU A 43 -10.20 16.54 -21.71
CA LEU A 43 -9.58 17.81 -22.10
C LEU A 43 -8.08 17.70 -22.47
N TYR A 44 -7.42 16.61 -22.11
CA TYR A 44 -5.97 16.46 -22.28
C TYR A 44 -5.54 15.12 -22.91
N GLY A 45 -6.48 14.25 -23.30
CA GLY A 45 -6.15 12.88 -23.73
C GLY A 45 -5.37 12.12 -22.65
N LYS A 46 -5.74 12.34 -21.38
CA LYS A 46 -5.09 11.73 -20.22
C LYS A 46 -6.10 10.94 -19.41
N THR A 47 -5.61 9.98 -18.65
CA THR A 47 -6.39 9.23 -17.69
C THR A 47 -5.83 9.47 -16.29
N ARG A 48 -6.70 9.82 -15.34
CA ARG A 48 -6.32 9.88 -13.92
C ARG A 48 -6.60 8.53 -13.29
N VAL A 49 -5.59 7.91 -12.69
CA VAL A 49 -5.71 6.64 -11.99
C VAL A 49 -5.67 6.91 -10.49
N HIS A 50 -6.69 6.43 -9.79
CA HIS A 50 -6.79 6.45 -8.35
C HIS A 50 -6.47 5.06 -7.81
N VAL A 51 -5.53 4.99 -6.88
CA VAL A 51 -5.11 3.75 -6.24
C VAL A 51 -5.27 3.91 -4.73
N GLU A 52 -6.01 2.97 -4.16
CA GLU A 52 -6.19 2.86 -2.72
C GLU A 52 -5.87 1.43 -2.28
N ILE A 53 -5.02 1.29 -1.28
CA ILE A 53 -4.70 0.03 -0.64
C ILE A 53 -4.65 0.22 0.87
N GLU A 54 -5.36 -0.63 1.59
CA GLU A 54 -5.50 -0.60 3.03
C GLU A 54 -5.27 -2.01 3.59
N GLY A 55 -4.40 -2.10 4.59
CA GLY A 55 -4.05 -3.38 5.18
C GLY A 55 -3.18 -3.18 6.41
N TYR A 56 -3.29 -4.09 7.38
CA TYR A 56 -2.41 -4.12 8.54
C TYR A 56 -2.27 -2.78 9.29
N GLY A 57 -3.30 -1.93 9.30
CA GLY A 57 -3.25 -0.62 9.99
C GLY A 57 -2.55 0.50 9.21
N LYS A 58 -2.25 0.29 7.92
CA LYS A 58 -1.79 1.33 7.00
C LYS A 58 -2.76 1.47 5.83
N LYS A 59 -3.01 2.70 5.43
CA LYS A 59 -3.79 3.07 4.25
C LYS A 59 -2.95 3.97 3.36
N ILE A 60 -2.84 3.60 2.09
CA ILE A 60 -2.17 4.37 1.05
C ILE A 60 -3.23 4.80 0.04
N THR A 61 -3.23 6.08 -0.28
CA THR A 61 -4.14 6.67 -1.27
C THR A 61 -3.32 7.60 -2.14
N THR A 62 -3.27 7.30 -3.43
CA THR A 62 -2.37 7.93 -4.38
C THR A 62 -3.05 8.11 -5.73
N GLU A 63 -2.77 9.23 -6.40
CA GLU A 63 -3.34 9.55 -7.70
C GLU A 63 -2.24 9.80 -8.72
N PHE A 64 -2.41 9.23 -9.91
CA PHE A 64 -1.45 9.37 -11.01
C PHE A 64 -2.16 9.84 -12.27
N LYS A 65 -1.48 10.64 -13.09
CA LYS A 65 -1.93 11.00 -14.42
C LYS A 65 -1.09 10.23 -15.43
N THR A 66 -1.74 9.47 -16.29
CA THR A 66 -1.13 8.75 -17.41
C THR A 66 -1.73 9.24 -18.73
N ASP A 67 -1.04 8.99 -19.84
CA ASP A 67 -1.59 9.19 -21.18
C ASP A 67 -2.79 8.27 -21.42
N ASP A 68 -3.56 8.56 -22.48
CA ASP A 68 -4.83 7.90 -22.77
C ASP A 68 -4.67 6.37 -22.79
N MET A 69 -5.21 5.71 -21.77
CA MET A 69 -5.09 4.28 -21.54
C MET A 69 -6.48 3.76 -21.22
N ASP A 70 -6.91 2.70 -21.90
CA ASP A 70 -8.18 2.02 -21.59
C ASP A 70 -8.05 1.25 -20.27
N PHE A 71 -8.10 1.99 -19.17
CA PHE A 71 -7.95 1.46 -17.83
C PHE A 71 -9.16 0.62 -17.41
N SER A 72 -10.29 0.70 -18.12
CA SER A 72 -11.48 -0.12 -17.82
C SER A 72 -11.16 -1.62 -17.92
N LYS A 73 -10.35 -2.00 -18.92
CA LYS A 73 -9.91 -3.39 -19.13
C LYS A 73 -8.70 -3.76 -18.28
N LYS A 74 -7.87 -2.78 -17.93
CA LYS A 74 -6.57 -2.99 -17.26
C LYS A 74 -6.62 -2.80 -15.73
N ALA A 75 -7.68 -2.19 -15.17
CA ALA A 75 -7.82 -1.91 -13.73
C ALA A 75 -7.80 -3.16 -12.85
N SER A 76 -8.50 -4.22 -13.27
CA SER A 76 -8.55 -5.49 -12.54
C SER A 76 -7.18 -6.18 -12.50
N PHE A 77 -6.45 -6.16 -13.62
CA PHE A 77 -5.08 -6.66 -13.70
C PHE A 77 -4.13 -5.83 -12.84
N PHE A 78 -4.22 -4.51 -12.91
CA PHE A 78 -3.41 -3.61 -12.08
C PHE A 78 -3.66 -3.85 -10.59
N LYS A 79 -4.92 -3.92 -10.16
CA LYS A 79 -5.27 -4.23 -8.78
C LYS A 79 -4.67 -5.56 -8.33
N ARG A 80 -4.78 -6.61 -9.15
CA ARG A 80 -4.21 -7.93 -8.84
C ARG A 80 -2.68 -7.90 -8.77
N ALA A 81 -2.02 -7.17 -9.67
CA ALA A 81 -0.57 -7.03 -9.67
C ALA A 81 -0.08 -6.27 -8.42
N LEU A 82 -0.80 -5.21 -8.03
CA LEU A 82 -0.53 -4.46 -6.80
C LEU A 82 -0.68 -5.34 -5.55
N PHE A 83 -1.75 -6.14 -5.50
CA PHE A 83 -2.02 -7.03 -4.36
C PHE A 83 -0.97 -8.14 -4.25
N LYS A 84 -0.59 -8.76 -5.38
CA LYS A 84 0.53 -9.71 -5.41
C LYS A 84 1.85 -9.07 -5.00
N ARG A 85 2.10 -7.81 -5.38
CA ARG A 85 3.31 -7.10 -4.95
C ARG A 85 3.33 -6.89 -3.45
N ALA A 86 2.19 -6.53 -2.85
CA ALA A 86 2.05 -6.43 -1.40
C ALA A 86 2.20 -7.80 -0.70
N GLU A 87 1.64 -8.88 -1.25
CA GLU A 87 1.74 -10.25 -0.72
C GLU A 87 3.20 -10.74 -0.60
N MET A 88 4.07 -10.34 -1.53
CA MET A 88 5.49 -10.67 -1.47
C MET A 88 6.23 -9.99 -0.30
N MET A 89 5.68 -8.92 0.26
CA MET A 89 6.25 -8.16 1.38
C MET A 89 5.94 -8.83 2.73
N SER A 90 6.73 -8.53 3.76
CA SER A 90 6.32 -8.83 5.14
C SER A 90 5.28 -7.80 5.61
N GLN A 91 4.52 -8.14 6.66
CA GLN A 91 3.59 -7.18 7.29
C GLN A 91 4.33 -5.99 7.87
N PHE A 92 5.57 -6.20 8.35
CA PHE A 92 6.44 -5.13 8.79
C PHE A 92 6.81 -4.20 7.63
N ASP A 93 7.31 -4.76 6.52
CA ASP A 93 7.69 -3.95 5.35
C ASP A 93 6.49 -3.16 4.84
N PHE A 94 5.33 -3.79 4.67
CA PHE A 94 4.11 -3.10 4.23
C PHE A 94 3.77 -1.87 5.10
N ARG A 95 3.92 -1.99 6.42
CA ARG A 95 3.68 -0.90 7.38
C ARG A 95 4.73 0.19 7.30
N GLU A 96 5.99 -0.17 7.14
CA GLU A 96 7.12 0.78 7.17
C GLU A 96 7.38 1.42 5.81
N THR A 97 7.02 0.79 4.68
CA THR A 97 7.24 1.31 3.32
C THR A 97 6.63 2.68 3.15
N THR A 98 7.41 3.69 2.81
CA THR A 98 6.94 5.08 2.79
C THR A 98 5.96 5.35 1.64
N THR A 99 5.26 6.47 1.69
CA THR A 99 4.34 6.87 0.61
C THR A 99 5.10 7.02 -0.72
N GLU A 100 6.33 7.54 -0.69
CA GLU A 100 7.18 7.70 -1.88
C GLU A 100 7.60 6.35 -2.47
N GLU A 101 7.93 5.38 -1.63
CA GLU A 101 8.26 4.02 -2.08
C GLU A 101 7.03 3.33 -2.68
N TRP A 102 5.86 3.47 -2.06
CA TRP A 102 4.60 3.02 -2.65
C TRP A 102 4.30 3.68 -3.98
N ASN A 103 4.52 5.00 -4.10
CA ASN A 103 4.34 5.72 -5.36
C ASN A 103 5.23 5.14 -6.46
N ARG A 104 6.49 4.83 -6.14
CA ARG A 104 7.42 4.21 -7.08
C ARG A 104 6.95 2.83 -7.51
N ILE A 105 6.54 1.97 -6.57
CA ILE A 105 6.01 0.63 -6.88
C ILE A 105 4.79 0.73 -7.79
N ILE A 106 3.88 1.66 -7.50
CA ILE A 106 2.66 1.85 -8.28
C ILE A 106 2.99 2.34 -9.70
N LEU A 107 3.91 3.29 -9.86
CA LEU A 107 4.35 3.78 -11.17
C LEU A 107 5.02 2.68 -11.99
N GLU A 108 5.91 1.88 -11.39
CA GLU A 108 6.54 0.73 -12.05
C GLU A 108 5.49 -0.28 -12.55
N LEU A 109 4.45 -0.55 -11.74
CA LEU A 109 3.33 -1.42 -12.14
C LEU A 109 2.46 -0.80 -13.24
N LEU A 110 2.23 0.51 -13.22
CA LEU A 110 1.47 1.22 -14.25
C LEU A 110 2.19 1.15 -15.60
N ASP A 111 3.50 1.41 -15.62
CA ASP A 111 4.30 1.35 -16.85
C ASP A 111 4.41 -0.07 -17.39
N ALA A 112 4.52 -1.09 -16.53
CA ALA A 112 4.51 -2.48 -16.97
C ALA A 112 3.22 -2.87 -17.70
N ILE A 113 2.08 -2.33 -17.28
CA ILE A 113 0.76 -2.61 -17.88
C ILE A 113 0.52 -1.84 -19.18
N LYS A 114 1.24 -0.73 -19.42
CA LYS A 114 1.24 -0.04 -20.73
C LYS A 114 1.84 -0.90 -21.83
N LEU A 115 2.84 -1.70 -21.50
CA LEU A 115 3.54 -2.56 -22.46
C LEU A 115 2.78 -3.85 -22.79
N TRP A 116 1.66 -4.10 -22.13
CA TRP A 116 0.76 -5.22 -22.42
C TRP A 116 -0.30 -4.76 -23.42
N ASP A 117 0.08 -4.67 -24.69
CA ASP A 117 -0.83 -4.49 -25.84
C ASP A 117 -0.68 -5.66 -26.81
#